data_AF-A0A382IFE8-F1
#
_entry.id   AF-A0A382IFE8-F1
#
_cell.length_a   1.000
_cell.length_b   1.000
_cell.length_c   1.000
_cell.angle_alpha   90.00
_cell.angle_beta   90.00
_cell.angle_gamma   90.00
#
_symmetry.space_group_name_H-M   'P 1'
#
loop_
_entity.id
_entity.type
_entity.pdbx_description
1 polymer ?
#
loop_
_entity_poly.entity_id
_entity_poly.type
_entity_poly.pdbx_seq_one_letter_code
_entity_poly.pdbx_strand_id
1 'polypeptide(L)'
;VKKILSLLVLVTSVLITACGPKYEAINGCEISPKTVCPKIDLSEADLHEANMSQGDLTGANLSGANLSGANLVYTDLREADLTGADLT
;
A
#
# COMPACT_ATOMS: atom_id res chain seq x y z
N VAL A 1 -0.29 19.99 12.08
CA VAL A 1 0.18 19.86 10.68
C VAL A 1 0.43 18.42 10.26
N LYS A 2 0.84 17.48 11.14
CA LYS A 2 0.98 16.05 10.76
C LYS A 2 -0.31 15.21 10.75
N LYS A 3 -1.38 15.63 11.44
CA LYS A 3 -2.64 14.85 11.58
C LYS A 3 -3.72 15.10 10.50
N ILE A 4 -3.45 15.94 9.49
CA ILE A 4 -4.46 16.33 8.48
C ILE A 4 -4.12 15.79 7.08
N LEU A 5 -2.93 15.21 6.87
CA LEU A 5 -2.51 14.70 5.56
C LEU A 5 -2.99 13.27 5.24
N SER A 6 -3.48 12.53 6.24
CA SER A 6 -4.00 11.16 6.08
C SER A 6 -5.48 11.10 5.63
N LEU A 7 -6.20 12.24 5.61
CA LEU A 7 -7.63 12.27 5.25
C LEU A 7 -7.91 12.74 3.80
N LEU A 8 -6.88 13.01 3.00
CA LEU A 8 -7.02 13.62 1.65
C LEU A 8 -6.67 12.69 0.49
N VAL A 9 -6.68 11.37 0.67
CA VAL A 9 -6.46 10.40 -0.43
C VAL A 9 -7.78 9.92 -1.06
N LEU A 10 -8.95 10.24 -0.47
CA LEU A 10 -10.22 9.61 -0.85
C LEU A 10 -11.09 10.31 -1.92
N VAL A 11 -10.70 11.41 -2.60
CA VAL A 11 -11.66 12.09 -3.52
C VAL A 11 -11.16 12.70 -4.83
N THR A 12 -9.98 12.35 -5.36
CA THR A 12 -9.64 12.78 -6.73
C THR A 12 -9.38 11.59 -7.63
N SER A 13 -10.47 11.05 -8.16
CA SER A 13 -10.45 10.21 -9.34
C SER A 13 -9.68 10.92 -10.46
N VAL A 14 -8.72 10.20 -11.05
CA VAL A 14 -8.60 10.02 -12.50
C VAL A 14 -8.66 11.30 -13.33
N LEU A 15 -7.52 11.69 -13.91
CA LEU A 15 -7.49 11.99 -15.33
C LEU A 15 -6.12 11.60 -15.93
N ILE A 16 -6.18 10.65 -16.88
CA ILE A 16 -5.33 10.49 -18.07
C ILE A 16 -4.31 9.31 -18.06
N THR A 17 -4.72 8.25 -18.77
CA THR A 17 -3.96 7.18 -19.45
C THR A 17 -3.32 6.11 -18.53
N ALA A 18 -3.77 4.86 -18.51
CA ALA A 18 -3.91 3.99 -19.68
C ALA A 18 -5.01 2.92 -19.49
N CYS A 19 -5.43 2.33 -20.59
CA CYS A 19 -6.34 1.18 -20.67
C CYS A 19 -5.80 -0.02 -19.86
N GLY A 20 -6.28 -0.22 -18.63
CA GLY A 20 -5.93 -1.35 -17.76
C GLY A 20 -6.76 -1.37 -16.46
N PRO A 21 -6.83 -2.50 -15.72
CA PRO A 21 -7.49 -2.55 -14.42
C PRO A 21 -6.85 -1.51 -13.48
N LYS A 22 -7.69 -0.83 -12.70
CA LYS A 22 -7.32 0.33 -11.89
C LYS A 22 -6.39 -0.07 -10.76
N TYR A 23 -5.08 0.01 -10.97
CA TYR A 23 -4.11 -0.15 -9.90
C TYR A 23 -3.70 1.24 -9.40
N GLU A 24 -3.91 1.49 -8.10
CA GLU A 24 -3.52 2.74 -7.48
C GLU A 24 -2.01 2.75 -7.24
N ALA A 25 -1.34 3.82 -7.65
CA ALA A 25 0.10 3.96 -7.45
C ALA A 25 0.37 4.81 -6.20
N ILE A 26 0.97 4.23 -5.17
CA ILE A 26 1.37 4.92 -3.94
C ILE A 26 2.89 5.04 -3.95
N ASN A 27 3.42 6.27 -3.82
CA ASN A 27 4.86 6.54 -3.81
C ASN A 27 5.62 5.93 -5.01
N GLY A 28 4.95 5.86 -6.17
CA GLY A 28 5.51 5.31 -7.42
C GLY A 28 5.43 3.79 -7.55
N CYS A 29 4.83 3.11 -6.56
CA CYS A 29 4.58 1.68 -6.59
C CYS A 29 3.12 1.39 -6.92
N GLU A 30 2.91 0.58 -7.95
CA GLU A 30 1.60 0.06 -8.29
C GLU A 30 1.15 -0.97 -7.25
N ILE A 31 -0.01 -0.74 -6.61
CA ILE A 31 -0.60 -1.68 -5.64
C ILE A 31 -1.47 -2.68 -6.41
N SER A 32 -0.93 -3.88 -6.60
CA SER A 32 -1.54 -4.96 -7.37
C SER A 32 -1.01 -6.33 -6.91
N PRO A 33 -1.65 -7.44 -7.33
CA PRO A 33 -1.06 -8.75 -7.12
C PRO A 33 0.31 -8.82 -7.80
N LYS A 34 1.30 -9.41 -7.11
CA LYS A 34 2.70 -9.51 -7.55
C LYS A 34 3.43 -8.17 -7.67
N THR A 35 2.94 -7.12 -6.99
CA THR A 35 3.68 -5.87 -6.82
C THR A 35 5.10 -6.13 -6.35
N VAL A 36 6.09 -5.45 -6.93
CA VAL A 36 7.50 -5.53 -6.54
C VAL A 36 7.99 -4.14 -6.17
N CYS A 37 7.99 -3.85 -4.87
CA CYS A 37 8.37 -2.55 -4.33
C CYS A 37 9.16 -2.72 -3.02
N PRO A 38 10.36 -3.32 -3.08
CA PRO A 38 11.19 -3.47 -1.89
C PRO A 38 11.61 -2.09 -1.36
N LYS A 39 11.69 -1.97 -0.03
CA LYS A 39 12.11 -0.76 0.70
C LYS A 39 11.24 0.47 0.46
N ILE A 40 10.03 0.30 -0.06
CA ILE A 40 9.11 1.40 -0.24
C ILE A 40 8.65 1.96 1.12
N ASP A 41 8.43 3.27 1.16
CA ASP A 41 7.74 3.91 2.27
C ASP A 41 6.22 3.88 1.99
N LEU A 42 5.48 3.14 2.81
CA LEU A 42 4.02 3.07 2.86
C LEU A 42 3.54 3.37 4.29
N SER A 43 4.32 4.11 5.08
CA SER A 43 3.92 4.47 6.44
C SER A 43 2.64 5.30 6.45
N GLU A 44 1.75 4.99 7.39
CA GLU A 44 0.42 5.60 7.54
C GLU A 44 -0.49 5.49 6.29
N ALA A 45 -0.14 4.64 5.31
CA ALA A 45 -0.93 4.47 4.09
C ALA A 45 -2.26 3.76 4.38
N ASP A 46 -3.32 4.15 3.66
CA ASP A 46 -4.58 3.41 3.65
C ASP A 46 -4.53 2.33 2.57
N LEU A 47 -4.39 1.08 3.01
CA LEU A 47 -4.30 -0.13 2.19
C LEU A 47 -5.45 -1.09 2.54
N HIS A 48 -6.57 -0.57 3.06
CA HIS A 48 -7.77 -1.35 3.38
C HIS A 48 -8.23 -2.14 2.14
N GLU A 49 -8.40 -3.45 2.31
CA GLU A 49 -8.78 -4.40 1.25
C GLU A 49 -7.83 -4.44 0.03
N ALA A 50 -6.63 -3.85 0.13
CA ALA A 50 -5.66 -3.87 -0.96
C ALA A 50 -5.21 -5.30 -1.25
N ASN A 51 -5.05 -5.64 -2.53
CA ASN A 51 -4.53 -6.94 -2.95
C ASN A 51 -3.08 -6.82 -3.41
N MET A 52 -2.16 -7.26 -2.56
CA MET A 52 -0.72 -7.33 -2.83
C MET A 52 -0.19 -8.77 -2.82
N SER A 53 -1.08 -9.75 -2.97
CA SER A 53 -0.73 -11.17 -2.92
C SER A 53 0.40 -11.52 -3.89
N GLN A 54 1.30 -12.41 -3.46
CA GLN A 54 2.51 -12.82 -4.21
C GLN A 54 3.49 -11.67 -4.50
N GLY A 55 3.36 -10.52 -3.82
CA GLY A 55 4.25 -9.37 -3.99
C GLY A 55 5.59 -9.48 -3.25
N ASP A 56 6.50 -8.55 -3.54
CA ASP A 56 7.73 -8.31 -2.80
C ASP A 56 7.71 -6.92 -2.19
N LEU A 57 7.56 -6.88 -0.87
CA LEU A 57 7.62 -5.70 -0.01
C LEU A 57 8.79 -5.83 0.99
N THR A 58 9.86 -6.54 0.60
CA THR A 58 11.03 -6.74 1.47
C THR A 58 11.60 -5.39 1.92
N GLY A 59 11.71 -5.18 3.23
CA GLY A 59 12.22 -3.96 3.82
C GLY A 59 11.27 -2.75 3.74
N ALA A 60 10.01 -2.93 3.33
CA ALA A 60 9.05 -1.84 3.25
C ALA A 60 8.72 -1.24 4.63
N ASN A 61 8.53 0.07 4.69
CA ASN A 61 8.00 0.73 5.87
C ASN A 61 6.47 0.76 5.77
N LEU A 62 5.78 -0.06 6.55
CA LEU A 62 4.32 -0.12 6.69
C LEU A 62 3.88 0.36 8.08
N SER A 63 4.72 1.12 8.78
CA SER A 63 4.41 1.57 10.14
C SER A 63 3.13 2.43 10.14
N GLY A 64 2.19 2.09 11.02
CA GLY A 64 0.89 2.76 11.10
C GLY A 64 -0.04 2.58 9.89
N ALA A 65 0.31 1.75 8.90
CA ALA A 65 -0.54 1.53 7.74
C ALA A 65 -1.85 0.81 8.12
N ASN A 66 -2.95 1.17 7.46
CA ASN A 66 -4.19 0.44 7.55
C ASN A 66 -4.17 -0.71 6.53
N LEU A 67 -3.91 -1.94 6.99
CA LEU A 67 -3.92 -3.17 6.19
C LEU A 67 -5.16 -4.03 6.50
N SER A 68 -6.21 -3.45 7.10
CA SER A 68 -7.41 -4.20 7.42
C SER A 68 -8.05 -4.79 6.15
N GLY A 69 -8.36 -6.09 6.19
CA GLY A 69 -8.82 -6.84 5.01
C GLY A 69 -7.82 -6.97 3.84
N ALA A 70 -6.58 -6.51 3.95
CA ALA A 70 -5.60 -6.59 2.87
C ALA A 70 -5.22 -8.06 2.55
N ASN A 71 -5.19 -8.40 1.26
CA ASN A 71 -4.72 -9.71 0.82
C ASN A 71 -3.20 -9.69 0.62
N LEU A 72 -2.50 -10.22 1.63
CA LEU A 72 -1.04 -10.36 1.66
C LEU A 72 -0.56 -11.81 1.43
N VAL A 73 -1.41 -12.70 0.92
CA VAL A 73 -1.07 -14.12 0.74
C VAL A 73 0.17 -14.27 -0.15
N TYR A 74 1.19 -14.99 0.32
CA TYR A 74 2.51 -15.16 -0.32
C TYR A 74 3.31 -13.87 -0.57
N THR A 75 2.97 -12.77 0.08
CA THR A 75 3.77 -11.52 -0.01
C THR A 75 5.04 -11.67 0.80
N ASP A 76 6.18 -11.27 0.23
CA ASP A 76 7.43 -11.18 0.97
C ASP A 76 7.47 -9.88 1.79
N LEU A 77 7.41 -10.03 3.11
CA LEU A 77 7.47 -8.94 4.09
C LEU A 77 8.73 -9.04 4.96
N ARG A 78 9.76 -9.78 4.53
CA ARG A 78 11.02 -9.86 5.28
C ARG A 78 11.57 -8.46 5.48
N GLU A 79 12.05 -8.16 6.68
CA GLU A 79 12.60 -6.85 7.06
C GLU A 79 11.60 -5.67 6.99
N ALA A 80 10.31 -5.91 6.70
CA ALA A 80 9.32 -4.84 6.69
C ALA A 80 9.01 -4.34 8.11
N ASP A 81 8.79 -3.03 8.25
CA ASP A 81 8.34 -2.43 9.51
C ASP A 81 6.81 -2.36 9.54
N LEU A 82 6.18 -3.18 10.37
CA LEU A 82 4.73 -3.21 10.59
C LEU A 82 4.31 -2.56 11.92
N THR A 83 5.19 -1.77 12.54
CA THR A 83 4.92 -1.17 13.85
C THR A 83 3.64 -0.34 13.82
N GLY A 84 2.64 -0.76 14.58
CA GLY A 84 1.35 -0.06 14.69
C GLY A 84 0.45 -0.18 13.46
N ALA A 85 0.74 -1.06 12.52
CA ALA A 85 -0.16 -1.34 11.40
C ALA A 85 -1.46 -2.02 11.89
N ASP A 86 -2.59 -1.69 11.26
CA ASP A 86 -3.88 -2.34 11.49
C ASP A 86 -4.02 -3.54 10.54
N LEU A 87 -4.16 -4.75 11.08
CA LEU A 87 -4.25 -6.01 10.33
C LEU A 87 -5.59 -6.73 10.54
N THR A 88 -6.62 -6.01 10.98
CA THR A 88 -7.92 -6.60 11.36
C THR A 88 -8.81 -7.00 10.18
#